data_AF-A0A381V2H0-F1
#
_entry.id   AF-A0A381V2H0-F1
#
_cell.length_a   1.000
_cell.length_b   1.000
_cell.length_c   1.000
_cell.angle_alpha   90.00
_cell.angle_beta   90.00
_cell.angle_gamma   90.00
#
_symmetry.space_group_name_H-M   'P 1'
#
loop_
_entity.id
_entity.type
_entity.pdbx_description
1 polymer ?
#
loop_
_entity_poly.entity_id
_entity_poly.type
_entity_poly.pdbx_seq_one_letter_code
_entity_poly.pdbx_strand_id
1 'polypeptide(L)' 'TFPIQSRRFYHALKGHGATVRLVMLPHESHGYRARESVMHSLWETALWLDTYLK' A
#
# COMPACT_ATOMS: atom_id res chain seq x y z
N THR A 1 1.56 13.69 -6.77
CA THR A 1 2.76 12.83 -6.84
C THR A 1 2.55 11.76 -7.89
N PHE A 2 3.54 11.39 -8.69
CA PHE A 2 3.42 10.28 -9.65
C PHE A 2 3.92 8.96 -9.02
N PRO A 3 3.05 7.97 -8.76
CA PRO A 3 3.42 6.75 -8.03
C PRO A 3 4.06 5.69 -8.94
N ILE A 4 4.88 6.12 -9.90
CA ILE A 4 5.48 5.20 -10.90
C ILE A 4 6.46 4.22 -10.26
N GLN A 5 7.19 4.65 -9.22
CA GLN A 5 8.18 3.82 -8.53
C GLN A 5 7.52 2.63 -7.85
N SER A 6 6.47 2.87 -7.05
CA SER A 6 5.71 1.82 -6.36
C SER A 6 5.07 0.83 -7.34
N ARG A 7 4.50 1.33 -8.45
CA ARG A 7 3.92 0.45 -9.49
C ARG A 7 4.98 -0.42 -10.17
N ARG A 8 6.12 0.14 -10.57
CA ARG A 8 7.21 -0.62 -11.19
C ARG A 8 7.74 -1.69 -10.24
N PHE A 9 7.95 -1.35 -8.98
CA PHE A 9 8.44 -2.29 -7.98
C PHE A 9 7.44 -3.43 -7.72
N TYR A 10 6.15 -3.11 -7.58
CA TYR A 10 5.09 -4.13 -7.47
C TYR A 10 5.09 -5.10 -8.66
N HIS A 11 5.16 -4.57 -9.89
CA HIS A 11 5.22 -5.41 -11.10
C HIS A 11 6.46 -6.30 -11.13
N ALA A 12 7.62 -5.78 -10.72
CA ALA A 12 8.84 -6.56 -10.62
C ALA A 12 8.66 -7.72 -9.62
N LEU A 13 8.22 -7.43 -8.38
CA LEU A 13 8.00 -8.46 -7.35
C LEU A 13 7.01 -9.52 -7.81
N LYS A 14 5.88 -9.10 -8.39
CA LYS A 14 4.87 -10.02 -8.95
C LYS A 14 5.46 -10.89 -10.06
N GLY A 15 6.26 -10.32 -10.96
CA GLY A 15 6.93 -11.06 -12.04
C GLY A 15 7.94 -12.09 -11.54
N HIS A 16 8.56 -11.86 -10.37
CA HIS A 16 9.48 -12.79 -9.71
C HIS A 16 8.76 -13.83 -8.83
N GLY A 17 7.41 -13.89 -8.86
CA GLY A 17 6.64 -14.85 -8.08
C GLY A 17 6.56 -14.55 -6.58
N ALA A 18 6.94 -13.34 -6.15
CA ALA A 18 6.85 -12.97 -4.75
C ALA A 18 5.38 -12.75 -4.34
N THR A 19 5.03 -13.14 -3.11
CA THR A 19 3.74 -12.79 -2.49
C THR A 19 3.76 -11.30 -2.15
N VAL A 20 3.08 -10.48 -2.96
CA VAL A 20 3.10 -9.02 -2.85
C VAL A 20 1.71 -8.41 -2.99
N ARG A 21 1.42 -7.37 -2.20
CA ARG A 21 0.21 -6.55 -2.29
C ARG A 21 0.57 -5.06 -2.35
N LEU A 22 -0.08 -4.32 -3.24
CA LEU A 22 0.06 -2.86 -3.36
C LEU A 22 -1.28 -2.20 -3.04
N VAL A 23 -1.26 -1.22 -2.13
CA VAL A 23 -2.41 -0.39 -1.77
C VAL A 23 -2.16 1.02 -2.28
N MET A 24 -3.17 1.63 -2.91
CA MET A 24 -3.09 2.97 -3.50
C MET A 24 -4.20 3.86 -2.93
N LEU A 25 -3.86 5.10 -2.62
CA LEU A 25 -4.81 6.14 -2.22
C LEU A 25 -4.94 7.17 -3.38
N PRO A 26 -5.83 6.94 -4.37
CA PRO A 26 -5.83 7.70 -5.62
C PRO A 26 -6.20 9.17 -5.46
N HIS A 27 -6.87 9.52 -4.36
CA HIS A 27 -7.30 10.88 -4.04
C HIS A 27 -6.32 11.62 -3.11
N GLU A 28 -5.17 11.01 -2.79
CA GLU A 28 -4.14 11.61 -1.93
C GLU A 28 -2.88 11.97 -2.72
N SER A 29 -2.11 12.91 -2.16
CA SER A 29 -0.86 13.39 -2.76
C SER A 29 0.36 12.70 -2.15
N HIS A 30 1.34 13.45 -1.64
CA HIS A 30 2.42 12.88 -0.82
C HIS A 30 2.00 12.73 0.65
N GLY A 31 1.20 13.66 1.16
CA GLY A 31 0.57 13.55 2.48
C GLY A 31 -0.87 13.07 2.37
N TYR A 32 -1.33 12.36 3.41
CA TYR A 32 -2.72 11.93 3.56
C TYR A 32 -3.49 13.02 4.32
N ARG A 33 -4.59 13.51 3.74
CA ARG A 33 -5.42 14.55 4.37
C ARG A 33 -6.82 14.08 4.71
N ALA A 34 -7.43 13.23 3.88
CA ALA A 34 -8.76 12.72 4.18
C ALA A 34 -8.68 11.77 5.37
N ARG A 35 -9.63 11.92 6.29
CA ARG A 35 -9.70 11.08 7.50
C ARG A 35 -9.85 9.61 7.12
N GLU A 36 -10.63 9.34 6.09
CA GLU A 36 -10.85 8.02 5.51
C GLU A 36 -9.55 7.39 5.02
N SER A 37 -8.71 8.14 4.31
CA SER A 37 -7.40 7.68 3.82
C SER A 37 -6.47 7.29 4.97
N VAL A 38 -6.43 8.10 6.03
CA VAL A 38 -5.61 7.82 7.23
C VAL A 38 -6.11 6.55 7.93
N MET A 39 -7.42 6.45 8.15
CA MET A 39 -8.02 5.28 8.79
C MET A 39 -7.82 4.01 7.96
N HIS A 40 -7.92 4.10 6.63
CA HIS A 40 -7.65 2.98 5.73
C HIS A 40 -6.20 2.51 5.83
N SER A 41 -5.23 3.43 5.85
CA SER A 41 -3.81 3.08 6.02
C SER A 41 -3.54 2.38 7.35
N LEU A 42 -4.16 2.83 8.45
CA LEU A 42 -4.04 2.20 9.77
C LEU A 42 -4.65 0.80 9.77
N TRP A 43 -5.84 0.64 9.19
CA TRP A 43 -6.51 -0.65 9.07
C TRP A 43 -5.68 -1.65 8.26
N GLU A 44 -5.10 -1.23 7.13
CA GLU A 44 -4.25 -2.09 6.32
C GLU A 44 -2.99 -2.55 7.05
N THR A 45 -2.40 -1.67 7.86
CA THR A 45 -1.22 -1.98 8.66
C THR A 45 -1.56 -2.96 9.78
N ALA A 46 -2.65 -2.72 10.51
CA ALA A 46 -3.12 -3.58 11.59
C ALA A 46 -3.45 -4.99 11.06
N LEU A 47 -4.19 -5.09 9.95
CA LEU A 47 -4.53 -6.37 9.33
C LEU A 47 -3.29 -7.14 8.88
N TRP A 48 -2.30 -6.45 8.29
CA TRP A 48 -1.06 -7.08 7.87
C TRP A 48 -0.29 -7.65 9.06
N LEU A 49 -0.14 -6.88 10.14
CA LEU A 49 0.51 -7.34 11.37
C LEU A 49 -0.22 -8.53 11.98
N ASP A 50 -1.56 -8.50 12.00
CA ASP A 50 -2.39 -9.59 12.49
C ASP A 50 -2.17 -10.89 11.70
N THR A 51 -2.01 -10.77 10.39
CA THR A 51 -1.91 -11.91 9.48
C THR A 51 -0.51 -12.55 9.49
N TYR A 52 0.55 -11.74 9.60
CA TYR A 52 1.93 -12.20 9.35
C TYR A 52 2.86 -12.12 10.55
N LEU A 53 2.48 -11.47 11.65
CA LEU A 53 3.37 -11.20 12.79
C LEU A 53 2.84 -11.67 14.16
N LYS A 54 1.64 -12.26 14.20
CA LYS A 54 1.05 -12.84 15.42
C LYS A 54 1.75 -14.12 15.87
#